data_AF-A0A958IKP7-F1
#
_entry.id   AF-A0A958IKP7-F1
#
_cell.length_a   1.000
_cell.length_b   1.000
_cell.length_c   1.000
_cell.angle_alpha   90.00
_cell.angle_beta   90.00
_cell.angle_gamma   90.00
#
_symmetry.space_group_name_H-M   'P 1'
#
loop_
_entity.id
_entity.type
_entity.pdbx_description
1 polymer ?
#
loop_
_entity_poly.entity_id
_entity_poly.type
_entity_poly.pdbx_seq_one_letter_code
_entity_poly.pdbx_strand_id
1 'polypeptide(L)'
;PISSTKSLSGHSLGAAGVHEAIYCLLMMEHNFIAASANIETLDDGAKDMPIVREIRKNVQLNRVLSNSFGFGGTNASLVFQRYEA
;
A
#
# COMPACT_ATOMS: atom_id res chain seq x y z
N PRO A 1 5.88 3.64 -6.46
CA PRO A 1 5.46 2.21 -6.58
C PRO A 1 4.09 2.06 -5.92
N ILE A 2 3.29 1.07 -6.36
CA ILE A 2 1.95 0.81 -5.82
C ILE A 2 1.86 -0.67 -5.41
N SER A 3 1.30 -0.95 -4.24
CA SER A 3 1.00 -2.31 -3.77
C SER A 3 -0.34 -2.31 -3.03
N SER A 4 -1.19 -3.31 -3.28
CA SER A 4 -2.41 -3.52 -2.51
C SER A 4 -2.15 -4.52 -1.39
N THR A 5 -2.24 -4.11 -0.14
CA THR A 5 -2.14 -5.04 1.01
C THR A 5 -3.39 -5.90 1.15
N LYS A 6 -4.53 -5.44 0.60
CA LYS A 6 -5.80 -6.21 0.58
C LYS A 6 -5.71 -7.52 -0.18
N SER A 7 -4.74 -7.69 -1.09
CA SER A 7 -4.49 -8.97 -1.75
C SER A 7 -4.07 -10.07 -0.78
N LEU A 8 -3.57 -9.72 0.41
CA LEU A 8 -3.21 -10.63 1.49
C LEU A 8 -4.20 -10.56 2.66
N SER A 9 -4.61 -9.35 3.06
CA SER A 9 -5.43 -9.13 4.26
C SER A 9 -6.94 -9.22 4.02
N GLY A 10 -7.39 -9.23 2.76
CA GLY A 10 -8.78 -8.96 2.42
C GLY A 10 -9.20 -7.52 2.77
N HIS A 11 -10.52 -7.26 2.70
CA HIS A 11 -11.09 -5.96 3.02
C HIS A 11 -11.82 -5.98 4.37
N SER A 12 -11.20 -5.43 5.41
CA SER A 12 -11.72 -5.39 6.79
C SER A 12 -12.70 -4.24 7.07
N LEU A 13 -13.37 -3.71 6.02
CA LEU A 13 -14.35 -2.63 6.11
C LEU A 13 -13.80 -1.41 6.89
N GLY A 14 -14.43 -1.05 8.01
CA GLY A 14 -14.04 0.11 8.83
C GLY A 14 -12.61 0.04 9.36
N ALA A 15 -12.03 -1.17 9.52
CA ALA A 15 -10.67 -1.32 9.99
C ALA A 15 -9.61 -1.18 8.89
N ALA A 16 -10.00 -1.16 7.61
CA ALA A 16 -9.05 -1.19 6.50
C ALA A 16 -8.08 0.00 6.54
N GLY A 17 -8.58 1.21 6.80
CA GLY A 17 -7.75 2.42 6.83
C GLY A 17 -6.64 2.36 7.88
N VAL A 18 -6.95 1.94 9.11
CA VAL A 18 -5.94 1.85 10.18
C VAL A 18 -4.97 0.69 9.97
N HIS A 19 -5.44 -0.45 9.47
CA HIS A 19 -4.57 -1.57 9.11
C HIS A 19 -3.56 -1.15 8.03
N GLU A 20 -4.02 -0.51 6.97
CA GLU A 20 -3.16 -0.08 5.85
C GLU A 20 -2.18 1.01 6.27
N ALA A 21 -2.58 1.91 7.16
CA ALA A 21 -1.65 2.86 7.79
C ALA A 21 -0.54 2.14 8.57
N ILE A 22 -0.89 1.17 9.43
CA ILE A 22 0.08 0.37 10.19
C ILE A 22 1.00 -0.41 9.24
N TYR A 23 0.48 -1.04 8.19
CA TYR A 23 1.30 -1.76 7.22
C TYR A 23 2.27 -0.84 6.48
N CYS A 24 1.83 0.36 6.09
CA CYS A 24 2.71 1.37 5.50
C CYS A 24 3.84 1.77 6.45
N LEU A 25 3.54 1.96 7.73
CA LEU A 25 4.54 2.28 8.76
C LEU A 25 5.52 1.12 9.00
N LEU A 26 5.04 -0.13 9.05
CA LEU A 26 5.91 -1.31 9.19
C LEU A 26 6.81 -1.51 7.96
N MET A 27 6.29 -1.31 6.75
CA MET A 27 7.10 -1.31 5.52
C MET A 27 8.16 -0.21 5.55
N MET A 28 7.80 0.97 6.06
CA MET A 28 8.73 2.08 6.25
C MET A 28 9.80 1.75 7.30
N GLU A 29 9.41 1.25 8.47
CA GLU A 29 10.31 0.87 9.56
C GLU A 29 11.33 -0.18 9.13
N HIS A 30 10.88 -1.21 8.40
CA HIS A 30 11.71 -2.35 8.00
C HIS A 30 12.30 -2.25 6.59
N ASN A 31 12.19 -1.10 5.92
CA ASN A 31 12.81 -0.81 4.63
C ASN A 31 12.48 -1.83 3.52
N PHE A 32 11.20 -2.16 3.36
CA PHE A 32 10.73 -3.02 2.28
C PHE A 32 9.39 -2.57 1.73
N ILE A 33 9.02 -3.06 0.54
CA ILE A 33 7.70 -2.90 -0.06
C ILE A 33 7.12 -4.28 -0.31
N ALA A 34 5.95 -4.56 0.27
CA ALA A 34 5.21 -5.79 0.03
C ALA A 34 4.73 -5.87 -1.44
N ALA A 35 4.63 -7.08 -1.97
CA ALA A 35 4.00 -7.29 -3.26
C ALA A 35 2.49 -7.11 -3.18
N SER A 36 1.90 -6.59 -4.25
CA SER A 36 0.49 -6.85 -4.56
C SER A 36 0.39 -8.31 -4.98
N ALA A 37 0.02 -9.15 -4.02
CA ALA A 37 0.03 -10.60 -4.17
C ALA A 37 -1.03 -11.09 -5.19
N ASN A 38 -0.86 -12.33 -5.64
CA ASN A 38 -1.84 -13.07 -6.46
C ASN A 38 -2.11 -12.45 -7.85
N ILE A 39 -1.14 -11.71 -8.40
CA ILE A 39 -1.19 -11.22 -9.79
C ILE A 39 -0.45 -12.20 -10.69
N GLU A 40 -1.16 -13.17 -11.26
CA GLU A 40 -0.60 -14.09 -12.28
C GLU A 40 -0.56 -13.42 -13.65
N THR A 41 -1.64 -12.72 -14.01
CA THR A 41 -1.75 -11.93 -15.24
C THR A 41 -2.14 -10.52 -14.87
N LEU A 42 -1.35 -9.54 -15.33
CA LEU A 42 -1.64 -8.12 -15.09
C LEU A 42 -2.70 -7.63 -16.09
N ASP A 43 -3.66 -6.86 -15.60
CA ASP A 43 -4.67 -6.21 -16.44
C ASP A 43 -4.00 -5.26 -17.46
N ASP A 44 -4.51 -5.24 -18.69
CA ASP A 44 -3.99 -4.39 -19.77
C ASP A 44 -4.01 -2.91 -19.41
N GLY A 45 -5.06 -2.44 -18.73
CA GLY A 45 -5.19 -1.05 -18.28
C GLY A 45 -4.23 -0.66 -17.15
N ALA A 46 -3.55 -1.64 -16.55
CA ALA A 46 -2.60 -1.45 -15.46
C ALA A 46 -1.14 -1.62 -15.89
N LYS A 47 -0.87 -1.95 -17.17
CA LYS A 47 0.50 -2.23 -17.67
C LYS A 47 1.48 -1.08 -17.48
N ASP A 48 1.01 0.16 -17.57
CA ASP A 48 1.84 1.36 -17.41
C ASP A 48 1.97 1.83 -15.94
N MET A 49 1.33 1.12 -15.01
CA MET A 49 1.35 1.46 -13.59
C MET A 49 2.51 0.76 -12.87
N PRO A 50 3.18 1.42 -11.89
CA PRO A 50 4.32 0.85 -11.18
C PRO A 50 3.89 -0.12 -10.07
N ILE A 51 3.11 -1.15 -10.41
CA ILE A 51 2.59 -2.16 -9.49
C ILE A 51 3.71 -3.13 -9.07
N VAL A 52 3.87 -3.30 -7.77
CA VAL A 52 4.89 -4.17 -7.18
C VAL A 52 4.37 -5.61 -7.18
N ARG A 53 4.92 -6.49 -8.03
CA ARG A 53 4.53 -7.92 -8.11
C ARG A 53 5.44 -8.85 -7.31
N GLU A 54 6.59 -8.37 -6.86
CA GLU A 54 7.54 -9.08 -6.01
C GLU A 54 8.01 -8.17 -4.87
N ILE A 55 8.27 -8.75 -3.70
CA ILE A 55 8.73 -7.99 -2.51
C ILE A 55 10.03 -7.26 -2.87
N ARG A 56 10.06 -5.95 -2.65
CA ARG A 56 11.30 -5.16 -2.78
C ARG A 56 11.92 -4.97 -1.40
N LYS A 57 13.11 -5.53 -1.18
CA LYS A 57 13.86 -5.41 0.07
C LYS A 57 14.91 -4.29 -0.02
N ASN A 58 15.39 -3.82 1.13
CA ASN A 58 16.44 -2.80 1.23
C ASN A 58 16.07 -1.48 0.54
N VAL A 59 14.78 -1.09 0.60
CA VAL A 59 14.28 0.16 0.04
C VAL A 59 13.94 1.08 1.19
N GLN A 60 14.68 2.19 1.33
CA GLN A 60 14.34 3.22 2.30
C GLN A 60 13.09 3.97 1.85
N LEU A 61 12.03 3.91 2.66
CA LEU A 61 10.85 4.73 2.50
C LEU A 61 10.94 5.89 3.49
N ASN A 62 10.83 7.12 2.98
CA ASN A 62 10.80 8.34 3.81
C ASN A 62 9.41 8.97 3.83
N ARG A 63 8.59 8.72 2.80
CA ARG A 63 7.21 9.18 2.73
C ARG A 63 6.36 8.11 2.05
N VAL A 64 5.18 7.85 2.62
CA VAL A 64 4.21 6.88 2.11
C VAL A 64 2.82 7.51 2.12
N LEU A 65 1.98 7.07 1.20
CA LEU A 65 0.60 7.52 1.07
C LEU A 65 -0.33 6.30 1.12
N SER A 66 -1.38 6.38 1.93
CA SER A 66 -2.43 5.36 2.03
C SER A 66 -3.78 5.97 1.66
N ASN A 67 -4.49 5.33 0.73
CA ASN A 67 -5.79 5.78 0.24
C ASN A 67 -6.90 4.86 0.73
N SER A 68 -8.04 5.44 1.09
CA SER A 68 -9.26 4.72 1.46
C SER A 68 -10.48 5.41 0.84
N PHE A 69 -11.22 4.67 0.03
CA PHE A 69 -12.42 5.15 -0.67
C PHE A 69 -13.59 4.25 -0.26
N GLY A 70 -14.60 4.84 0.38
CA GLY A 70 -15.75 4.14 0.92
C GLY A 70 -17.02 4.34 0.09
N PHE A 71 -18.05 3.56 0.41
CA PHE A 71 -19.38 3.73 -0.17
C PHE A 71 -19.92 5.16 0.03
N GLY A 72 -20.76 5.62 -0.90
CA GLY A 72 -21.31 6.97 -0.89
C GLY A 72 -20.33 8.06 -1.34
N GLY A 73 -19.15 7.68 -1.87
CA GLY A 73 -18.17 8.63 -2.40
C GLY A 73 -17.35 9.34 -1.32
N THR A 74 -17.26 8.77 -0.11
CA THR A 74 -16.39 9.29 0.94
C THR A 74 -14.95 8.87 0.69
N ASN A 75 -14.03 9.85 0.66
CA ASN A 75 -12.65 9.64 0.27
C ASN A 75 -11.71 10.20 1.33
N ALA A 76 -10.71 9.42 1.74
CA ALA A 76 -9.66 9.85 2.65
C ALA A 76 -8.28 9.40 2.12
N SER A 77 -7.29 10.28 2.26
CA SER A 77 -5.89 9.98 1.96
C SER A 77 -5.03 10.46 3.12
N LEU A 78 -4.12 9.61 3.58
CA LEU A 78 -3.17 9.92 4.64
C LEU A 78 -1.75 9.80 4.10
N VAL A 79 -0.92 10.80 4.41
CA VAL A 79 0.50 10.80 4.09
C VAL A 79 1.30 10.73 5.38
N PHE A 80 2.21 9.78 5.47
CA PHE A 80 3.11 9.61 6.61
C PHE A 80 4.54 9.88 6.15
N GLN A 81 5.34 10.50 7.02
CA GLN A 81 6.73 10.79 6.78
C GLN A 81 7.58 10.30 7.95
N ARG A 82 8.74 9.72 7.64
CA ARG A 82 9.76 9.38 8.63
C ARG A 82 10.19 10.67 9.33
N TYR A 83 10.16 10.66 10.65
CA TYR A 83 10.65 11.78 11.44
C TYR A 83 12.17 11.88 11.30
N GLU A 84 12.65 13.08 10.96
CA GLU A 84 14.06 13.46 10.92
C GLU A 84 14.19 14.63 11.90
N ALA A 85 15.04 14.47 12.92
CA ALA A 85 15.22 15.42 14.01
C ALA A 85 16.16 16.57 13.62
#